data_AF-A0A2K9LH44-F1
#
_entry.id   AF-A0A2K9LH44-F1
#
_cell.length_a   1.000
_cell.length_b   1.000
_cell.length_c   1.000
_cell.angle_alpha   90.00
_cell.angle_beta   90.00
_cell.angle_gamma   90.00
#
_symmetry.space_group_name_H-M   'P 1'
#
loop_
_entity.id
_entity.type
_entity.pdbx_description
1 polymer ?
#
loop_
_entity_poly.entity_id
_entity_poly.type
_entity_poly.pdbx_seq_one_letter_code
_entity_poly.pdbx_strand_id
1 'polypeptide(L)'
;MATTTGSIGHAGDLTTLEMNNCAVSRNMLLSAFSENVSIVVDVSSKAALGAVLAVLGVWLLPVPGTMFFAALSASLSVIYLANLADVRNVRDAIVCVVPAFMVWGVLFFDVHSNGLLGLTLFIHVMVAFFAGFARVSGSLSDLRLWPVLFGFMCVTLMEFVALYLL
;
A
#
# COMPACT_ATOMS: atom_id res chain seq x y z
N MET A 1 3.99 48.95 -53.20
CA MET A 1 2.90 49.95 -53.09
C MET A 1 1.74 49.28 -52.37
N ALA A 2 1.31 49.84 -51.24
CA ALA A 2 -0.01 49.70 -50.57
C ALA A 2 -0.53 48.26 -50.24
N THR A 3 -0.43 47.77 -49.00
CA THR A 3 -1.31 47.95 -47.80
C THR A 3 -2.50 46.98 -47.67
N THR A 4 -2.49 46.31 -46.51
CA THR A 4 -3.51 45.58 -45.72
C THR A 4 -4.99 45.96 -45.90
N THR A 5 -5.90 44.99 -45.74
CA THR A 5 -7.06 45.05 -44.81
C THR A 5 -7.71 43.67 -44.63
N GLY A 6 -8.01 43.32 -43.38
CA GLY A 6 -8.80 42.14 -43.03
C GLY A 6 -10.30 42.32 -43.29
N SER A 7 -11.02 41.21 -43.35
CA SER A 7 -12.47 41.16 -43.21
C SER A 7 -12.84 39.97 -42.32
N ILE A 8 -13.52 40.32 -41.23
CA ILE A 8 -14.17 39.44 -40.27
C ILE A 8 -15.51 39.00 -40.88
N GLY A 9 -15.85 37.72 -40.71
CA GLY A 9 -17.24 37.26 -40.68
C GLY A 9 -17.63 36.26 -41.76
N HIS A 10 -17.73 34.99 -41.39
CA HIS A 10 -19.07 34.45 -41.15
C HIS A 10 -19.01 33.22 -40.25
N ALA A 11 -19.76 33.31 -39.15
CA ALA A 11 -20.14 32.21 -38.30
C ALA A 11 -20.85 31.13 -39.12
N GLY A 12 -20.33 29.91 -39.10
CA GLY A 12 -20.90 28.80 -39.86
C GLY A 12 -20.02 27.57 -39.77
N ASP A 13 -19.77 27.08 -38.55
CA ASP A 13 -19.61 25.66 -38.22
C ASP A 13 -19.15 25.53 -36.76
N LEU A 14 -20.10 25.73 -35.85
CA LEU A 14 -19.94 25.56 -34.40
C LEU A 14 -20.74 24.37 -33.87
N THR A 15 -21.17 23.46 -34.74
CA THR A 15 -21.99 22.29 -34.38
C THR A 15 -21.22 20.96 -34.41
N THR A 16 -19.95 20.95 -34.81
CA THR A 16 -19.14 19.73 -34.91
C THR A 16 -18.09 19.56 -33.80
N LEU A 17 -17.94 20.55 -32.90
CA LEU A 17 -16.96 20.53 -31.80
C LEU A 17 -17.50 19.97 -30.47
N GLU A 18 -18.82 19.85 -30.28
CA GLU A 18 -19.37 19.46 -28.97
C GLU A 18 -19.71 17.97 -28.81
N MET A 19 -20.03 17.23 -29.88
CA MET A 19 -20.35 15.79 -29.77
C MET A 19 -19.10 14.90 -29.63
N ASN A 20 -17.98 15.26 -30.27
CA ASN A 20 -16.74 14.49 -30.16
C ASN A 20 -16.07 14.64 -28.79
N ASN A 21 -16.17 15.80 -28.14
CA ASN A 21 -15.61 16.02 -26.81
C ASN A 21 -16.30 15.19 -25.72
N CYS A 22 -17.61 14.94 -25.83
CA CYS A 22 -18.34 14.10 -24.88
C CYS A 22 -18.02 12.61 -25.04
N ALA A 23 -17.88 12.12 -26.28
CA ALA A 23 -17.49 10.74 -26.55
C ALA A 23 -16.03 10.48 -26.15
N VAL A 24 -15.12 11.43 -26.42
CA VAL A 24 -13.72 11.35 -26.01
C VAL A 24 -13.59 11.46 -24.48
N SER A 25 -14.32 12.37 -23.81
CA SER A 25 -14.28 12.48 -22.34
C SER A 25 -14.88 11.24 -21.66
N ARG A 26 -15.95 10.66 -22.20
CA ARG A 26 -16.53 9.41 -21.71
C ARG A 26 -15.58 8.23 -21.88
N ASN A 27 -14.91 8.11 -23.03
CA ASN A 27 -13.94 7.05 -23.26
C ASN A 27 -12.68 7.22 -22.39
N MET A 28 -12.23 8.46 -22.18
CA MET A 28 -11.13 8.77 -21.25
C MET A 28 -11.52 8.49 -19.80
N LEU A 29 -12.74 8.83 -19.37
CA LEU A 29 -13.26 8.49 -18.05
C LEU A 29 -13.39 6.97 -17.87
N LEU A 30 -13.98 6.26 -18.83
CA LEU A 30 -14.11 4.80 -18.78
C LEU A 30 -12.75 4.11 -18.78
N SER A 31 -11.76 4.61 -19.52
CA SER A 31 -10.39 4.12 -19.49
C SER A 31 -9.73 4.38 -18.13
N ALA A 32 -9.89 5.58 -17.56
CA ALA A 32 -9.37 5.91 -16.23
C ALA A 32 -10.04 5.09 -15.12
N PHE A 33 -11.35 4.86 -15.22
CA PHE A 33 -12.08 3.95 -14.32
C PHE A 33 -11.62 2.51 -14.49
N SER A 34 -11.48 2.01 -15.71
CA SER A 34 -10.94 0.69 -16.01
C SER A 34 -9.55 0.50 -15.42
N GLU A 35 -8.66 1.48 -15.60
CA GLU A 35 -7.30 1.44 -15.08
C GLU A 35 -7.29 1.46 -13.55
N ASN A 36 -8.07 2.34 -12.93
CA ASN A 36 -8.22 2.38 -11.47
C ASN A 36 -8.81 1.09 -10.90
N VAL A 37 -9.84 0.52 -11.54
CA VAL A 37 -10.43 -0.76 -11.14
C VAL A 37 -9.40 -1.89 -11.25
N SER A 38 -8.62 -1.92 -12.33
CA SER A 38 -7.58 -2.94 -12.51
C SER A 38 -6.51 -2.87 -11.41
N ILE A 39 -6.12 -1.66 -10.99
CA ILE A 39 -5.17 -1.45 -9.89
C ILE A 39 -5.77 -1.89 -8.56
N VAL A 40 -7.03 -1.53 -8.28
CA VAL A 40 -7.71 -1.94 -7.05
C VAL A 40 -7.86 -3.46 -6.99
N VAL A 41 -8.19 -4.12 -8.10
CA VAL A 41 -8.29 -5.58 -8.18
C VAL A 41 -6.92 -6.24 -7.99
N ASP A 42 -5.84 -5.71 -8.58
CA ASP A 42 -4.48 -6.23 -8.37
C ASP A 42 -4.02 -6.08 -6.91
N VAL A 43 -4.30 -4.94 -6.27
CA VAL A 43 -3.94 -4.70 -4.86
C VAL A 43 -4.78 -5.58 -3.93
N SER A 44 -6.09 -5.65 -4.16
CA SER A 44 -7.01 -6.44 -3.32
C SER A 44 -6.77 -7.95 -3.45
N SER A 45 -6.47 -8.47 -4.65
CA SER A 45 -6.14 -9.88 -4.85
C SER A 45 -4.85 -10.27 -4.12
N LYS A 46 -3.82 -9.41 -4.12
CA LYS A 46 -2.58 -9.64 -3.37
C LYS A 46 -2.77 -9.53 -1.86
N ALA A 47 -3.59 -8.57 -1.41
CA ALA A 47 -3.96 -8.49 -0.01
C ALA A 47 -4.74 -9.74 0.44
N ALA A 48 -5.67 -10.23 -0.39
CA ALA A 48 -6.37 -11.48 -0.14
C ALA A 48 -5.40 -12.67 -0.08
N LEU A 49 -4.40 -12.73 -0.96
CA LEU A 49 -3.35 -13.75 -0.92
C LEU A 49 -2.58 -13.70 0.40
N GLY A 50 -2.18 -12.51 0.86
CA GLY A 50 -1.54 -12.32 2.16
C GLY A 50 -2.40 -12.77 3.33
N ALA A 51 -3.69 -12.44 3.30
CA ALA A 51 -4.66 -12.88 4.31
C ALA A 51 -4.80 -14.41 4.34
N VAL A 52 -4.89 -15.07 3.18
CA VAL A 52 -4.95 -16.53 3.07
C VAL A 52 -3.68 -17.16 3.64
N LEU A 53 -2.50 -16.60 3.35
CA LEU A 53 -1.23 -17.08 3.92
C LEU A 53 -1.21 -16.97 5.45
N ALA A 54 -1.73 -15.89 6.02
CA ALA A 54 -1.82 -15.72 7.47
C ALA A 54 -2.74 -16.77 8.11
N VAL A 55 -3.92 -17.00 7.52
CA VAL A 55 -4.86 -18.03 7.98
C VAL A 55 -4.22 -19.41 7.90
N LEU A 56 -3.59 -19.75 6.77
CA LEU A 56 -2.87 -21.02 6.63
C LEU A 56 -1.76 -21.18 7.68
N GLY A 57 -1.06 -20.10 8.01
CA GLY A 57 -0.06 -20.08 9.08
C GLY A 57 -0.66 -20.47 10.45
N VAL A 58 -1.84 -19.95 10.78
CA VAL A 58 -2.56 -20.30 12.02
C VAL A 58 -3.00 -21.77 12.02
N TRP A 59 -3.44 -22.30 10.88
CA TRP A 59 -3.80 -23.72 10.76
C TRP A 59 -2.61 -24.67 10.88
N LEU A 60 -1.41 -24.24 10.43
CA LEU A 60 -0.21 -25.08 10.40
C LEU A 60 0.59 -25.04 11.71
N LEU A 61 0.48 -23.96 12.48
CA LEU A 61 1.25 -23.72 13.69
C LEU A 61 0.38 -23.92 14.94
N PRO A 62 0.87 -24.61 15.98
CA PRO A 62 0.16 -24.65 17.27
C PRO A 62 0.01 -23.24 17.82
N VAL A 63 -1.12 -22.98 18.50
CA VAL A 63 -1.58 -21.65 18.97
C VAL A 63 -0.38 -20.74 19.32
N PRO A 64 -0.09 -19.73 18.48
CA PRO A 64 1.15 -18.98 18.61
C PRO A 64 1.12 -18.13 19.87
N GLY A 65 2.08 -18.34 20.77
CA GLY A 65 2.26 -17.50 21.96
C GLY A 65 2.67 -16.06 21.62
N THR A 66 2.62 -15.16 22.59
CA THR A 66 3.02 -13.74 22.44
C THR A 66 4.44 -13.57 21.88
N MET A 67 5.35 -14.48 22.21
CA MET A 67 6.72 -14.51 21.70
C MET A 67 6.81 -14.74 20.17
N PHE A 68 5.85 -15.46 19.59
CA PHE A 68 5.79 -15.62 18.14
C PHE A 68 5.51 -14.29 17.46
N PHE A 69 4.54 -13.52 17.96
CA PHE A 69 4.19 -12.20 17.43
C PHE A 69 5.33 -11.19 17.61
N ALA A 70 6.05 -11.24 18.73
CA ALA A 70 7.26 -10.45 18.94
C ALA A 70 8.34 -10.78 17.90
N ALA A 71 8.63 -12.07 17.67
CA ALA A 71 9.61 -12.51 16.69
C ALA A 71 9.20 -12.16 15.25
N LEU A 72 7.91 -12.30 14.93
CA LEU A 72 7.36 -11.88 13.64
C LEU A 72 7.54 -10.37 13.42
N SER A 73 7.22 -9.56 14.44
CA SER A 73 7.38 -8.10 14.38
C SER A 73 8.85 -7.69 14.24
N ALA A 74 9.76 -8.35 14.96
CA ALA A 74 11.20 -8.12 14.81
C ALA A 74 11.70 -8.50 13.40
N SER A 75 11.29 -9.65 12.87
CA SER A 75 11.72 -10.10 11.55
C SER A 75 11.20 -9.21 10.42
N LEU A 76 9.96 -8.72 10.49
CA LEU A 76 9.42 -7.73 9.56
C LEU A 76 10.19 -6.42 9.61
N SER A 77 10.61 -5.98 10.80
CA SER A 77 11.44 -4.78 10.96
C SER A 77 12.81 -4.94 10.29
N VAL A 78 13.40 -6.13 10.35
CA VAL A 78 14.63 -6.45 9.62
C VAL A 78 14.39 -6.43 8.11
N ILE A 79 13.25 -6.94 7.63
CA ILE A 79 12.88 -6.88 6.19
C ILE A 79 12.78 -5.42 5.72
N TYR A 80 12.21 -4.51 6.53
CA TYR A 80 12.14 -3.09 6.18
C TYR A 80 13.53 -2.45 6.10
N LEU A 81 14.42 -2.80 7.03
CA LEU A 81 15.82 -2.36 7.00
C LEU A 81 16.57 -2.95 5.81
N ALA A 82 16.31 -4.20 5.44
CA ALA A 82 16.90 -4.82 4.26
C ALA A 82 16.44 -4.13 2.97
N ASN A 83 15.15 -3.74 2.89
CA ASN A 83 14.62 -3.00 1.75
C ASN A 83 15.33 -1.65 1.54
N LEU A 84 15.97 -1.07 2.57
CA LEU A 84 16.73 0.17 2.48
C LEU A 84 17.88 0.09 1.46
N ALA A 85 18.44 -1.10 1.22
CA ALA A 85 19.52 -1.30 0.26
C ALA A 85 19.12 -0.94 -1.19
N ASP A 86 17.83 -1.09 -1.51
CA ASP A 86 17.29 -0.95 -2.87
C ASP A 86 16.41 0.31 -3.06
N VAL A 87 16.23 1.10 -2.00
CA VAL A 87 15.36 2.28 -2.02
C VAL A 87 16.05 3.43 -2.76
N ARG A 88 15.31 4.10 -3.66
CA ARG A 88 15.83 5.19 -4.49
C ARG A 88 15.67 6.58 -3.89
N ASN A 89 14.72 6.76 -2.97
CA ASN A 89 14.37 8.07 -2.41
C ASN A 89 14.51 8.11 -0.88
N VAL A 90 15.00 9.23 -0.33
CA VAL A 90 15.12 9.43 1.13
C VAL A 90 13.76 9.35 1.84
N ARG A 91 12.69 9.86 1.22
CA ARG A 91 11.32 9.75 1.73
C ARG A 91 10.92 8.29 1.97
N ASP A 92 11.18 7.44 0.98
CA ASP A 92 10.83 6.03 0.99
C ASP A 92 11.65 5.27 2.05
N ALA A 93 12.91 5.69 2.24
CA ALA A 93 13.79 5.16 3.28
C ALA A 93 13.25 5.48 4.69
N ILE A 94 12.80 6.71 4.93
CA ILE A 94 12.22 7.11 6.23
C ILE A 94 10.99 6.26 6.58
N VAL A 95 10.13 5.97 5.59
CA VAL A 95 8.93 5.14 5.76
C VAL A 95 9.27 3.71 6.20
N CYS A 96 10.46 3.19 5.85
CA CYS A 96 10.90 1.85 6.27
C CYS A 96 11.68 1.89 7.59
N VAL A 97 12.56 2.88 7.76
CA VAL A 97 13.55 2.93 8.85
C VAL A 97 12.95 3.38 10.17
N VAL A 98 12.15 4.46 10.18
CA VAL A 98 11.57 4.99 11.43
C VAL A 98 10.67 3.97 12.11
N PRO A 99 9.74 3.31 11.40
CA PRO A 99 8.89 2.28 11.99
C PRO A 99 9.70 1.06 12.47
N ALA A 100 10.74 0.65 11.73
CA ALA A 100 11.59 -0.47 12.15
C ALA A 100 12.26 -0.18 13.50
N PHE A 101 12.89 1.00 13.66
CA PHE A 101 13.50 1.37 14.94
C PHE A 101 12.48 1.55 16.05
N MET A 102 11.29 2.09 15.75
CA MET A 102 10.20 2.21 16.71
C MET A 102 9.77 0.82 17.23
N VAL A 103 9.58 -0.16 16.35
CA VAL A 103 9.24 -1.53 16.72
C VAL A 103 10.32 -2.15 17.62
N TRP A 104 11.60 -2.04 17.21
CA TRP A 104 12.70 -2.53 18.05
C TRP A 104 12.76 -1.84 19.41
N GLY A 105 12.48 -0.54 19.48
CA GLY A 105 12.41 0.20 20.75
C GLY A 105 11.28 -0.28 21.66
N VAL A 106 10.09 -0.54 21.09
CA VAL A 106 8.95 -1.07 21.85
C VAL A 106 9.24 -2.49 22.35
N LEU A 107 9.78 -3.36 21.49
CA LEU A 107 10.14 -4.73 21.86
C LEU A 107 11.26 -4.80 22.91
N PHE A 108 12.22 -3.86 22.86
CA PHE A 108 13.27 -3.74 23.86
C PHE A 108 12.73 -3.27 25.22
N PHE A 109 11.72 -2.40 25.23
CA PHE A 109 11.14 -1.87 26.47
C PHE A 109 10.40 -2.96 27.26
N ASP A 110 9.43 -3.63 26.64
CA ASP A 110 8.72 -4.75 27.27
C ASP A 110 8.03 -5.63 26.22
N VAL A 111 8.61 -6.81 25.98
CA VAL A 111 8.09 -7.82 25.05
C VAL A 111 6.91 -8.63 25.61
N HIS A 112 6.66 -8.54 26.92
CA HIS A 112 5.60 -9.31 27.57
C HIS A 112 4.27 -8.56 27.64
N SER A 113 4.28 -7.25 27.39
CA SER A 113 3.07 -6.44 27.34
C SER A 113 2.29 -6.66 26.05
N ASN A 114 1.13 -7.32 26.16
CA ASN A 114 0.23 -7.57 25.02
C ASN A 114 -0.18 -6.28 24.31
N GLY A 115 -0.38 -5.19 25.04
CA GLY A 115 -0.74 -3.89 24.45
C GLY A 115 0.38 -3.32 23.57
N LEU A 116 1.64 -3.44 24.02
CA LEU A 116 2.80 -2.98 23.26
C LEU A 116 3.06 -3.85 22.02
N LEU A 117 2.88 -5.17 22.14
CA LEU A 117 2.92 -6.07 20.97
C LEU A 117 1.80 -5.77 19.97
N GLY A 118 0.58 -5.48 20.44
CA GLY A 118 -0.52 -5.05 19.58
C GLY A 118 -0.17 -3.75 18.83
N LEU A 119 0.49 -2.81 19.50
CA LEU A 119 0.99 -1.59 18.88
C LEU A 119 2.04 -1.88 17.80
N THR A 120 2.99 -2.80 18.03
CA THR A 120 4.01 -3.12 17.01
C THR A 120 3.38 -3.76 15.77
N LEU A 121 2.44 -4.69 15.95
CA LEU A 121 1.68 -5.29 14.85
C LEU A 121 0.87 -4.24 14.08
N PHE A 122 0.24 -3.29 14.79
CA PHE A 122 -0.46 -2.18 14.16
C PHE A 122 0.46 -1.27 13.33
N ILE A 123 1.67 -0.98 13.83
CA ILE A 123 2.68 -0.22 13.07
C ILE A 123 2.98 -0.91 11.75
N HIS A 124 3.17 -2.23 11.74
CA HIS A 124 3.41 -2.99 10.50
C HIS A 124 2.24 -2.90 9.51
N VAL A 125 0.99 -2.95 9.99
CA VAL A 125 -0.19 -2.73 9.13
C VAL A 125 -0.15 -1.34 8.48
N MET A 126 0.14 -0.31 9.27
CA MET A 126 0.24 1.07 8.77
C MET A 126 1.38 1.21 7.75
N VAL A 127 2.55 0.65 8.02
CA VAL A 127 3.68 0.68 7.08
C VAL A 127 3.30 -0.01 5.78
N ALA A 128 2.74 -1.22 5.83
CA ALA A 128 2.36 -1.95 4.63
C ALA A 128 1.27 -1.22 3.83
N PHE A 129 0.32 -0.58 4.51
CA PHE A 129 -0.67 0.30 3.90
C PHE A 129 -0.02 1.49 3.20
N PHE A 130 0.72 2.33 3.93
CA PHE A 130 1.33 3.54 3.38
C PHE A 130 2.33 3.21 2.28
N ALA A 131 3.18 2.20 2.45
CA ALA A 131 4.16 1.81 1.46
C ALA A 131 3.53 1.23 0.19
N GLY A 132 2.42 0.49 0.32
CA GLY A 132 1.62 -0.01 -0.79
C GLY A 132 0.96 1.11 -1.61
N PHE A 133 0.34 2.08 -0.94
CA PHE A 133 -0.35 3.19 -1.62
C PHE A 133 0.60 4.27 -2.15
N ALA A 134 1.66 4.60 -1.40
CA ALA A 134 2.68 5.57 -1.83
C ALA A 134 3.67 5.00 -2.85
N ARG A 135 3.58 3.71 -3.18
CA ARG A 135 4.49 2.98 -4.07
C ARG A 135 5.96 3.20 -3.68
N VAL A 136 6.25 2.98 -2.39
CA VAL A 136 7.60 3.07 -1.83
C VAL A 136 8.54 2.19 -2.66
N SER A 137 9.65 2.76 -3.11
CA SER A 137 10.64 2.07 -3.95
C SER A 137 11.40 0.96 -3.21
N GLY A 138 12.04 0.06 -3.95
CA GLY A 138 12.85 -1.05 -3.42
C GLY A 138 12.30 -2.42 -3.77
N SER A 139 13.02 -3.47 -3.36
CA SER A 139 12.74 -4.87 -3.70
C SER A 139 11.33 -5.32 -3.30
N LEU A 140 10.79 -4.82 -2.18
CA LEU A 140 9.41 -5.10 -1.76
C LEU A 140 8.35 -4.54 -2.73
N SER A 141 8.66 -3.43 -3.40
CA SER A 141 7.82 -2.82 -4.42
C SER A 141 7.89 -3.59 -5.73
N ASP A 142 9.12 -3.95 -6.14
CA ASP A 142 9.39 -4.66 -7.38
C ASP A 142 8.73 -6.05 -7.38
N LEU A 143 8.72 -6.72 -6.22
CA LEU A 143 8.04 -7.99 -5.99
C LEU A 143 6.55 -7.84 -5.66
N ARG A 144 6.02 -6.61 -5.60
CA ARG A 144 4.61 -6.31 -5.24
C ARG A 144 4.20 -6.95 -3.91
N LEU A 145 5.11 -6.95 -2.93
CA LEU A 145 4.90 -7.58 -1.61
C LEU A 145 4.19 -6.67 -0.61
N TRP A 146 4.19 -5.35 -0.81
CA TRP A 146 3.50 -4.43 0.12
C TRP A 146 2.01 -4.74 0.32
N PRO A 147 1.20 -4.96 -0.74
CA PRO A 147 -0.19 -5.36 -0.57
C PRO A 147 -0.35 -6.73 0.11
N VAL A 148 0.56 -7.67 -0.16
CA VAL A 148 0.55 -9.00 0.48
C VAL A 148 0.82 -8.88 1.98
N LEU A 149 1.85 -8.12 2.36
CA LEU A 149 2.17 -7.83 3.75
C LEU A 149 1.02 -7.14 4.47
N PHE A 150 0.32 -6.21 3.80
CA PHE A 150 -0.85 -5.54 4.37
C PHE A 150 -1.95 -6.53 4.73
N GLY A 151 -2.35 -7.39 3.79
CA GLY A 151 -3.37 -8.41 4.04
C GLY A 151 -2.97 -9.42 5.10
N PHE A 152 -1.72 -9.87 5.09
CA PHE A 152 -1.16 -10.78 6.09
C PHE A 152 -1.24 -10.16 7.49
N MET A 153 -0.73 -8.94 7.66
CA MET A 153 -0.68 -8.27 8.96
C MET A 153 -2.05 -7.88 9.50
N CYS A 154 -3.02 -7.56 8.64
CA CYS A 154 -4.41 -7.31 9.08
C CYS A 154 -5.02 -8.55 9.75
N VAL A 155 -4.85 -9.73 9.15
CA VAL A 155 -5.33 -10.99 9.74
C VAL A 155 -4.55 -11.32 11.01
N THR A 156 -3.22 -11.21 10.98
CA THR A 156 -2.38 -11.45 12.17
C THR A 156 -2.77 -10.54 13.34
N LEU A 157 -3.05 -9.26 13.08
CA LEU A 157 -3.49 -8.32 14.11
C LEU A 157 -4.89 -8.68 14.65
N MET A 158 -5.84 -9.03 13.77
CA MET A 158 -7.17 -9.48 14.22
C MET A 158 -7.08 -10.71 15.12
N GLU A 159 -6.28 -11.70 14.73
CA GLU A 159 -6.07 -12.91 15.53
C GLU A 159 -5.42 -12.58 16.88
N PHE A 160 -4.38 -11.73 16.88
CA PHE A 160 -3.73 -11.29 18.11
C PHE A 160 -4.71 -10.59 19.07
N VAL A 161 -5.55 -9.69 18.54
CA VAL A 161 -6.57 -9.00 19.33
C VAL A 161 -7.56 -10.00 19.92
N ALA A 162 -8.02 -10.97 19.13
CA ALA A 162 -8.97 -11.99 19.56
C ALA A 162 -8.41 -12.91 20.65
N LEU A 163 -7.10 -13.21 20.63
CA LEU A 163 -6.47 -14.14 21.57
C LEU A 163 -5.91 -13.48 22.84
N TYR A 164 -5.51 -12.20 22.77
CA TYR A 164 -4.68 -11.58 23.82
C TYR A 164 -5.19 -10.24 24.35
N LEU A 165 -6.22 -9.63 23.73
CA LEU A 165 -6.74 -8.32 24.12
C LEU A 165 -8.25 -8.27 24.35
N LEU A 166 -9.00 -9.28 23.88
CA LEU A 166 -10.42 -9.52 24.21
C LEU A 166 -10.53 -10.56 25.33
#